data_AF-A0A7X3HHV1-F1
#
_entry.id   AF-A0A7X3HHV1-F1
#
_cell.length_a   1.000
_cell.length_b   1.000
_cell.length_c   1.000
_cell.angle_alpha   90.00
_cell.angle_beta   90.00
_cell.angle_gamma   90.00
#
_symmetry.space_group_name_H-M   'P 1'
#
loop_
_entity.id
_entity.type
_entity.pdbx_description
1 polymer ?
#
loop_
_entity_poly.entity_id
_entity_poly.type
_entity_poly.pdbx_seq_one_letter_code
_entity_poly.pdbx_strand_id
1 'polypeptide(L)'
;MMMALGLFVFALETAPYQEFQQQIGWRHPSNNRVGRRASRQYTGLDDETVTLSGVLLPELSGGDNTIDHLRQMGDTGQPYVLIEGSGRYYGMFEIDSLSVTRSLFFPDGKARRIEFTLNLTRVDEIHEPLANEPAQPGAPDVRPIH
;
A
#
# COMPACT_ATOMS: atom_id res chain seq x y z
N MET A 1 -0.71 1.95 -19.00
CA MET A 1 -1.10 2.03 -17.57
C MET A 1 0.10 1.64 -16.73
N MET A 2 0.43 2.43 -15.71
CA MET A 2 1.57 2.17 -14.81
C MET A 2 1.12 1.52 -13.50
N MET A 3 0.04 2.02 -12.90
CA MET A 3 -0.51 1.53 -11.64
C MET A 3 -1.97 1.96 -11.49
N ALA A 4 -2.75 1.25 -10.67
CA ALA A 4 -4.04 1.70 -10.18
C ALA A 4 -4.09 1.69 -8.66
N LEU A 5 -4.69 2.73 -8.09
CA LEU A 5 -5.12 2.81 -6.70
C LEU A 5 -6.65 2.89 -6.72
N GLY A 6 -7.31 1.76 -6.47
CA GLY A 6 -8.76 1.63 -6.66
C GLY A 6 -9.14 1.91 -8.12
N LEU A 7 -9.99 2.92 -8.33
CA LEU A 7 -10.40 3.37 -9.67
C LEU A 7 -9.50 4.45 -10.27
N PHE A 8 -8.53 4.96 -9.51
CA PHE A 8 -7.59 5.96 -9.99
C PHE A 8 -6.43 5.31 -10.72
N VAL A 9 -6.19 5.71 -11.97
CA VAL A 9 -5.18 5.11 -12.84
C VAL A 9 -4.02 6.08 -13.07
N PHE A 10 -2.83 5.66 -12.63
CA PHE A 10 -1.56 6.28 -12.97
C PHE A 10 -1.16 5.84 -14.39
N ALA A 11 -1.11 6.80 -15.32
CA ALA A 11 -0.66 6.59 -16.68
C ALA A 11 0.17 7.79 -17.15
N LEU A 12 0.95 7.60 -18.22
CA LEU A 12 1.83 8.63 -18.76
C LEU A 12 1.09 9.92 -19.13
N GLU A 13 -0.15 9.79 -19.58
CA GLU A 13 -1.01 10.89 -20.04
C GLU A 13 -1.83 11.55 -18.91
N THR A 14 -1.89 10.95 -17.71
CA THR A 14 -2.81 11.40 -16.63
C THR A 14 -2.14 11.71 -15.29
N ALA A 15 -1.22 10.84 -14.86
CA ALA A 15 -0.52 10.94 -13.60
C ALA A 15 0.73 10.05 -13.61
N PRO A 16 1.76 10.37 -14.41
CA PRO A 16 2.99 9.60 -14.37
C PRO A 16 3.70 9.81 -13.03
N TYR A 17 3.91 8.74 -12.27
CA TYR A 17 4.96 8.73 -11.26
C TYR A 17 6.29 8.41 -11.94
N GLN A 18 7.38 9.00 -11.45
CA GLN A 18 8.74 8.72 -11.90
C GLN A 18 9.45 7.74 -10.97
N GLU A 19 9.05 7.70 -9.70
CA GLU A 19 9.64 6.83 -8.70
C GLU A 19 8.55 6.07 -7.93
N PHE A 20 8.77 4.77 -7.79
CA PHE A 20 8.02 3.87 -6.91
C PHE A 20 8.99 3.36 -5.86
N GLN A 21 8.74 3.68 -4.59
CA GLN A 21 9.50 3.15 -3.46
C GLN A 21 8.56 2.32 -2.59
N GLN A 22 8.99 1.12 -2.22
CA GLN A 22 8.27 0.24 -1.31
C GLN A 22 9.18 -0.14 -0.15
N GLN A 23 8.69 0.01 1.07
CA GLN A 23 9.36 -0.42 2.28
C GLN A 23 8.51 -1.48 2.97
N ILE A 24 9.09 -2.65 3.22
CA ILE A 24 8.41 -3.76 3.89
C ILE A 24 9.18 -4.06 5.17
N GLY A 25 8.49 -3.99 6.31
CA GLY A 25 9.04 -4.36 7.60
C GLY A 25 8.77 -5.82 7.96
N TRP A 26 9.69 -6.43 8.71
CA TRP A 26 9.51 -7.76 9.31
C TRP A 26 9.91 -7.72 10.78
N ARG A 27 9.05 -8.28 11.64
CA ARG A 27 9.29 -8.32 13.08
C ARG A 27 10.19 -9.49 13.43
N HIS A 28 11.32 -9.17 14.06
CA HIS A 28 12.31 -10.14 14.54
C HIS A 28 12.78 -9.85 15.98
N PRO A 29 11.94 -10.08 17.01
CA PRO A 29 12.32 -9.89 18.40
C PRO A 29 13.60 -10.64 18.76
N SER A 30 14.49 -9.94 19.48
CA SER A 30 15.78 -10.46 19.89
C SER A 30 15.73 -10.93 21.34
N ASN A 31 16.19 -12.15 21.60
CA ASN A 31 16.36 -12.70 22.95
C ASN A 31 17.86 -12.92 23.22
N ASN A 32 18.39 -12.15 24.17
CA ASN A 32 19.81 -12.19 24.52
C ASN A 32 20.15 -13.44 25.31
N ARG A 33 21.29 -14.05 24.99
CA ARG A 33 21.81 -15.24 25.67
C ARG A 33 23.24 -14.95 26.12
N VAL A 34 23.54 -15.24 27.38
CA VAL A 34 24.88 -15.01 27.94
C VAL A 34 25.91 -15.85 27.17
N GLY A 35 26.99 -15.21 26.69
CA GLY A 35 28.08 -15.88 25.97
C GLY A 35 27.74 -16.41 24.57
N ARG A 36 26.58 -16.04 24.01
CA ARG A 36 26.11 -16.49 22.68
C ARG A 36 25.54 -15.31 21.91
N ARG A 37 25.41 -15.45 20.59
CA ARG A 37 24.61 -14.51 19.78
C ARG A 37 23.14 -14.58 20.22
N ALA A 38 22.49 -13.42 20.27
CA ALA A 38 21.06 -13.31 20.55
C ALA A 38 20.26 -14.11 19.51
N SER A 39 19.22 -14.82 19.95
CA SER A 39 18.31 -15.49 19.03
C SER A 39 17.30 -14.48 18.51
N ARG A 40 17.04 -14.49 17.20
CA ARG A 40 15.98 -13.69 16.56
C ARG A 40 14.92 -14.64 16.04
N GLN A 41 13.67 -14.42 16.41
CA GLN A 41 12.53 -15.20 15.92
C GLN A 41 11.70 -14.33 15.00
N TYR A 42 11.31 -14.85 13.83
CA TYR A 42 10.34 -14.18 12.98
C TYR A 42 8.95 -14.24 13.62
N THR A 43 8.29 -13.09 13.79
CA THR A 43 6.96 -12.99 14.40
C THR A 43 5.91 -12.37 13.47
N GLY A 44 6.23 -12.24 12.19
CA GLY A 44 5.29 -11.71 11.19
C GLY A 44 5.80 -10.45 10.48
N LEU A 45 4.98 -9.97 9.55
CA LEU A 45 5.17 -8.69 8.88
C LEU A 45 4.99 -7.54 9.89
N ASP A 46 5.71 -6.46 9.64
CA ASP A 46 5.50 -5.15 10.27
C ASP A 46 4.82 -4.22 9.25
N ASP A 47 4.91 -2.91 9.45
CA ASP A 47 4.37 -1.93 8.50
C ASP A 47 4.97 -2.09 7.09
N GLU A 48 4.10 -1.95 6.09
CA GLU A 48 4.46 -1.86 4.69
C GLU A 48 3.96 -0.54 4.13
N THR A 49 4.88 0.25 3.57
CA THR A 49 4.59 1.56 3.00
C THR A 49 5.01 1.64 1.54
N VAL A 50 4.27 2.42 0.77
CA VAL A 50 4.56 2.74 -0.63
C VAL A 50 4.60 4.25 -0.80
N THR A 51 5.65 4.76 -1.43
CA THR A 51 5.78 6.15 -1.82
C THR A 51 5.82 6.25 -3.35
N LEU A 52 4.89 7.03 -3.91
CA LEU A 52 4.84 7.38 -5.32
C LEU A 52 5.22 8.85 -5.49
N SER A 53 6.26 9.13 -6.25
CA SER A 53 6.69 10.50 -6.54
C SER A 53 6.65 10.78 -8.03
N GLY A 54 6.12 11.95 -8.40
CA GLY A 54 6.01 12.32 -9.81
C GLY A 54 5.83 13.82 -10.05
N VAL A 55 5.89 14.18 -11.34
CA VAL A 55 5.70 15.53 -11.84
C VAL A 55 4.57 15.52 -12.86
N LEU A 56 3.60 16.37 -12.63
CA LEU A 56 2.51 16.69 -13.54
C LEU A 56 2.83 17.99 -14.28
N LEU A 57 2.65 17.95 -15.59
CA LEU A 57 2.73 19.10 -16.46
C LEU A 57 1.31 19.29 -17.03
N PRO A 58 0.53 20.29 -16.58
CA PRO A 58 -0.88 20.42 -16.97
C PRO A 58 -1.15 20.46 -18.48
N GLU A 59 -0.17 20.90 -19.26
CA GLU A 59 -0.24 20.94 -20.73
C GLU A 59 -0.02 19.57 -21.40
N LEU A 60 0.48 18.55 -20.67
CA LEU A 60 0.95 17.29 -21.24
C LEU A 60 0.38 16.03 -20.56
N SER A 61 0.33 15.99 -19.23
CA SER A 61 0.18 14.73 -18.49
C SER A 61 -0.86 14.77 -17.37
N GLY A 62 -1.61 15.85 -17.20
CA GLY A 62 -2.54 16.05 -16.07
C GLY A 62 -2.12 17.21 -15.16
N GLY A 63 -3.03 17.69 -14.32
CA GLY A 63 -2.85 18.93 -13.56
C GLY A 63 -3.61 18.95 -12.24
N ASP A 64 -4.20 20.09 -11.89
CA ASP A 64 -4.87 20.27 -10.59
C ASP A 64 -5.99 19.25 -10.33
N ASN A 65 -6.75 18.86 -11.37
CA ASN A 65 -7.80 17.82 -11.25
C ASN A 65 -7.27 16.48 -10.73
N THR A 66 -6.05 16.10 -11.14
CA THR A 66 -5.40 14.87 -10.71
C THR A 66 -5.10 14.93 -9.21
N ILE A 67 -4.57 16.07 -8.76
CA ILE A 67 -4.28 16.32 -7.34
C ILE A 67 -5.56 16.35 -6.52
N ASP A 68 -6.62 16.99 -7.03
CA ASP A 68 -7.90 17.08 -6.33
C ASP A 68 -8.58 15.72 -6.22
N HIS A 69 -8.48 14.85 -7.21
CA HIS A 69 -9.00 13.48 -7.13
C HIS A 69 -8.24 12.66 -6.08
N LEU A 70 -6.90 12.74 -6.06
CA LEU A 70 -6.10 12.07 -5.02
C LEU A 70 -6.42 12.61 -3.62
N ARG A 71 -6.64 13.92 -3.48
CA ARG A 71 -7.09 14.52 -2.22
C ARG A 71 -8.45 13.96 -1.81
N GLN A 72 -9.43 13.94 -2.71
CA GLN A 72 -10.77 13.41 -2.43
C GLN A 72 -10.74 11.95 -2.00
N MET A 73 -9.89 11.13 -2.63
CA MET A 73 -9.68 9.75 -2.20
C MET A 73 -9.12 9.69 -0.77
N GLY A 74 -8.10 10.50 -0.46
CA GLY A 74 -7.55 10.60 0.89
C GLY A 74 -8.58 11.05 1.92
N ASP A 75 -9.44 12.01 1.57
CA ASP A 75 -10.50 12.53 2.43
C ASP A 75 -11.55 11.46 2.79
N THR A 76 -11.67 10.37 2.01
CA THR A 76 -12.57 9.27 2.38
C THR A 76 -12.05 8.43 3.54
N GLY A 77 -10.73 8.41 3.77
CA GLY A 77 -10.07 7.50 4.72
C GLY A 77 -10.26 6.01 4.40
N GLN A 78 -10.69 5.66 3.19
CA GLN A 78 -10.94 4.27 2.81
C GLN A 78 -9.68 3.62 2.23
N PRO A 79 -9.49 2.31 2.46
CA PRO A 79 -8.44 1.58 1.78
C PRO A 79 -8.81 1.27 0.34
N TYR A 80 -7.81 1.34 -0.54
CA TYR A 80 -7.93 1.06 -1.96
C TYR A 80 -6.99 -0.04 -2.39
N VAL A 81 -7.43 -0.86 -3.33
CA VAL A 81 -6.59 -1.87 -3.98
C VAL A 81 -5.45 -1.19 -4.74
N LEU A 82 -4.20 -1.60 -4.49
CA LEU A 82 -3.04 -1.16 -5.26
C LEU A 82 -2.59 -2.27 -6.22
N ILE A 83 -2.63 -2.00 -7.52
CA ILE A 83 -2.24 -2.95 -8.58
C ILE A 83 -1.30 -2.28 -9.58
N GLU A 84 -0.19 -2.94 -9.89
CA GLU A 84 0.71 -2.52 -10.97
C GLU A 84 0.10 -2.76 -12.35
N GLY A 85 0.49 -1.94 -13.34
CA GLY A 85 0.14 -2.15 -14.74
C GLY A 85 0.62 -3.48 -15.33
N SER A 86 1.58 -4.16 -14.68
CA SER A 86 2.01 -5.52 -15.01
C SER A 86 1.01 -6.61 -14.58
N GLY A 87 0.03 -6.27 -13.75
CA GLY A 87 -0.91 -7.20 -13.11
C GLY A 87 -0.52 -7.62 -11.70
N ARG A 88 0.61 -7.13 -11.15
CA ARG A 88 0.99 -7.42 -9.76
C ARG A 88 0.04 -6.75 -8.77
N TYR A 89 -0.63 -7.54 -7.95
CA TYR A 89 -1.40 -7.08 -6.80
C TYR A 89 -0.47 -6.84 -5.60
N TYR A 90 -0.54 -5.64 -5.01
CA TYR A 90 0.27 -5.28 -3.84
C TYR A 90 -0.48 -5.48 -2.52
N GLY A 91 -1.77 -5.13 -2.46
CA GLY A 91 -2.55 -5.15 -1.22
C GLY A 91 -3.62 -4.07 -1.19
N MET A 92 -4.19 -3.87 0.00
CA MET A 92 -5.09 -2.75 0.30
C MET A 92 -4.30 -1.66 0.99
N PHE A 93 -4.34 -0.45 0.43
CA PHE A 93 -3.56 0.69 0.90
C PHE A 93 -4.47 1.89 1.19
N GLU A 94 -4.23 2.56 2.32
CA GLU A 94 -4.79 3.87 2.61
C GLU A 94 -3.82 4.99 2.20
N ILE A 95 -4.35 6.20 2.00
CA ILE A 95 -3.52 7.38 1.71
C ILE A 95 -3.16 8.07 3.03
N ASP A 96 -1.89 8.04 3.41
CA ASP A 96 -1.42 8.70 4.63
C ASP A 96 -1.20 10.19 4.41
N SER A 97 -0.60 10.54 3.27
CA SER A 97 -0.27 11.92 2.94
C SER A 97 -0.07 12.15 1.46
N LEU A 98 -0.41 13.37 1.03
CA LEU A 98 -0.14 13.90 -0.30
C LEU A 98 0.58 15.24 -0.15
N SER A 99 1.85 15.28 -0.55
CA SER A 99 2.63 16.51 -0.64
C SER A 99 2.60 17.05 -2.06
N VAL A 100 2.43 18.35 -2.24
CA VAL A 100 2.34 18.99 -3.56
C VAL A 100 3.14 20.27 -3.60
N THR A 101 4.10 20.34 -4.52
CA THR A 101 4.91 21.54 -4.80
C THR A 101 4.56 22.09 -6.16
N ARG A 102 4.05 23.33 -6.19
CA ARG A 102 3.69 24.04 -7.44
C ARG A 102 4.80 25.01 -7.82
N SER A 103 5.20 24.99 -9.09
CA SER A 103 6.24 25.87 -9.63
C SER A 103 5.92 26.31 -11.06
N LEU A 104 6.67 27.30 -11.55
CA LEU A 104 6.54 27.86 -12.89
C LEU A 104 5.11 28.33 -13.19
N PHE A 105 4.68 29.42 -12.56
CA PHE A 105 3.30 29.88 -12.68
C PHE A 105 3.08 30.69 -13.95
N PHE A 106 1.91 30.50 -14.56
CA PHE A 106 1.35 31.41 -15.55
C PHE A 106 0.94 32.74 -14.89
N PRO A 107 0.75 33.82 -15.68
CA PRO A 107 0.26 35.10 -15.16
C PRO A 107 -1.12 35.01 -14.47
N ASP A 108 -1.93 34.01 -14.80
CA ASP A 108 -3.22 33.74 -14.17
C ASP A 108 -3.11 32.97 -12.83
N GLY A 109 -1.90 32.63 -12.39
CA GLY A 109 -1.62 31.92 -11.15
C GLY A 109 -1.67 30.40 -11.25
N LYS A 110 -1.94 29.81 -12.42
CA LYS A 110 -1.87 28.35 -12.60
C LYS A 110 -0.43 27.86 -12.69
N ALA A 111 -0.14 26.73 -12.05
CA ALA A 111 1.20 26.14 -12.10
C ALA A 111 1.43 25.40 -13.42
N ARG A 112 2.58 25.59 -14.07
CA ARG A 112 2.99 24.78 -15.24
C ARG A 112 3.64 23.46 -14.83
N ARG A 113 4.08 23.37 -13.58
CA ARG A 113 4.76 22.20 -13.03
C ARG A 113 4.26 21.94 -11.62
N ILE A 114 3.78 20.74 -11.39
CA ILE A 114 3.26 20.29 -10.10
C ILE A 114 3.99 19.01 -9.74
N GLU A 115 4.81 19.05 -8.70
CA GLU A 115 5.47 17.87 -8.15
C GLU A 115 4.61 17.31 -7.03
N PHE A 116 4.43 16.00 -7.01
CA PHE A 116 3.66 15.32 -5.98
C PHE A 116 4.44 14.16 -5.36
N THR A 117 4.19 13.93 -4.08
CA THR A 117 4.60 12.73 -3.35
C THR A 117 3.39 12.20 -2.61
N LEU A 118 2.98 10.98 -2.93
CA LEU A 118 1.88 10.25 -2.31
C LEU A 118 2.45 9.13 -1.45
N ASN A 119 2.15 9.14 -0.15
CA ASN A 119 2.53 8.07 0.76
C ASN A 119 1.31 7.24 1.12
N LEU A 120 1.49 5.93 1.07
CA LEU A 120 0.47 4.93 1.30
C LEU A 120 0.94 3.95 2.37
N THR A 121 0.04 3.54 3.25
CA THR A 121 0.26 2.46 4.22
C THR A 121 -0.65 1.29 3.92
N ARG A 122 -0.08 0.09 3.98
CA ARG A 122 -0.80 -1.16 3.78
C ARG A 122 -1.66 -1.48 5.00
N VAL A 123 -2.93 -1.84 4.79
CA VAL A 123 -3.91 -2.08 5.87
C VAL A 123 -4.69 -3.38 5.75
N ASP A 124 -4.46 -4.22 4.73
CA ASP A 124 -5.08 -5.55 4.72
C ASP A 124 -4.55 -6.38 5.87
N GLU A 125 -5.46 -6.86 6.73
CA GLU A 125 -5.15 -7.93 7.66
C GLU A 125 -4.65 -9.12 6.85
N ILE A 126 -3.43 -9.55 7.11
CA ILE A 126 -2.95 -10.84 6.65
C ILE A 126 -3.88 -11.84 7.34
N HIS A 127 -4.88 -12.33 6.62
CA HIS A 127 -5.65 -13.47 7.06
C HIS A 127 -4.68 -14.64 7.02
N GLU A 128 -4.00 -14.90 8.15
CA GLU A 128 -3.39 -16.19 8.41
C GLU A 128 -4.47 -17.24 8.12
N PRO A 129 -4.34 -18.09 7.09
CA PRO A 129 -5.19 -19.27 7.04
C PRO A 129 -4.91 -20.00 8.35
N LEU A 130 -5.94 -20.23 9.16
CA LEU A 130 -5.87 -20.99 10.41
C LEU A 130 -5.26 -22.38 10.14
N ALA A 131 -3.95 -22.45 10.08
CA ALA A 131 -3.20 -23.69 10.00
C ALA A 131 -3.11 -24.24 11.43
N ASN A 132 -4.24 -24.79 11.90
CA ASN A 132 -4.41 -25.82 12.94
C ASN A 132 -5.71 -25.58 13.73
N GLU A 133 -6.84 -25.97 13.17
CA GLU A 133 -7.83 -26.66 14.00
C GLU A 133 -7.38 -28.12 14.11
N PRO A 134 -6.91 -28.60 15.29
CA PRO A 134 -6.73 -30.03 15.48
C PRO A 134 -8.11 -30.68 15.39
N ALA A 135 -8.23 -31.69 14.52
CA ALA A 135 -9.41 -32.53 14.39
C ALA A 135 -9.92 -32.95 15.78
N GLN A 136 -11.17 -32.60 16.09
CA GLN A 136 -11.85 -33.01 17.31
C GLN A 136 -11.83 -34.55 17.40
N PRO A 137 -11.16 -35.16 18.42
CA PRO A 137 -11.14 -36.60 18.52
C PRO A 137 -12.44 -37.10 19.17
N GLY A 138 -13.19 -37.90 18.42
CA GLY A 138 -14.10 -38.94 18.95
C GLY A 138 -15.53 -38.51 19.28
N ALA A 139 -16.44 -38.67 18.32
CA ALA A 139 -17.83 -39.00 18.64
C ALA A 139 -17.90 -40.48 19.10
N PRO A 140 -18.76 -40.85 20.05
CA PRO A 140 -18.69 -42.13 20.75
C PRO A 140 -18.99 -43.34 19.84
N ASP A 141 -18.23 -44.41 20.06
CA ASP A 141 -18.39 -45.76 19.48
C ASP A 141 -19.79 -46.30 19.81
N VAL A 142 -20.73 -46.17 18.87
CA VAL A 142 -22.04 -46.83 18.96
C VAL A 142 -21.85 -48.29 18.58
N ARG A 143 -21.61 -49.14 19.58
CA ARG A 143 -21.72 -50.59 19.40
C ARG A 143 -23.19 -51.01 19.50
N PRO A 144 -23.67 -51.90 18.61
CA PRO A 144 -24.99 -52.48 18.76
C PRO A 144 -24.94 -53.52 19.89
N ILE A 145 -25.89 -53.44 20.81
CA ILE A 145 -26.16 -54.54 21.74
C ILE A 145 -27.57 -55.05 21.46
N HIS A 146 -27.61 -56.37 21.26
CA HIS A 146 -28.79 -57.22 21.13
C HIS A 146 -29.75 -57.08 22.31
#